data_AF-A0A842XXD9-F1
#
_entry.id   AF-A0A842XXD9-F1
#
_cell.length_a   1.000
_cell.length_b   1.000
_cell.length_c   1.000
_cell.angle_alpha   90.00
_cell.angle_beta   90.00
_cell.angle_gamma   90.00
#
_symmetry.space_group_name_H-M   'P 1'
#
loop_
_entity.id
_entity.type
_entity.pdbx_description
1 polymer ?
#
loop_
_entity_poly.entity_id
_entity_poly.type
_entity_poly.pdbx_seq_one_letter_code
_entity_poly.pdbx_strand_id
1 'polypeptide(L)'
;MGAVITTEAEYEKIDFSRHRILVAEPDNPGFSIDKAVFLISGDDIEQIIIGIDPGKYPGMALVANNKIISVYHVQAGDVCPLVKKIMQTYQEKNIIVRIGNGARLIRSRLINDLLDLGLRVEMVDETGTSPRLGKGIHGREISDIIAAINIANIPGKMVGKQYIEPSLGEVRIVQEHSREHSNGRVTIPRPLARKVAKGEITLDEAIEKHTCD
;
A
#
# COMPACT_ATOMS: atom_id res chain seq x y z
N MET A 1 6.79 28.01 15.48
CA MET A 1 6.32 26.98 14.52
C MET A 1 6.02 25.72 15.31
N GLY A 2 4.94 25.00 15.02
CA GLY A 2 4.49 23.86 15.84
C GLY A 2 3.64 22.87 15.02
N ALA A 3 3.42 21.68 15.55
CA ALA A 3 2.49 20.69 15.03
C ALA A 3 1.51 20.29 16.13
N VAL A 4 0.30 19.87 15.75
CA VAL A 4 -0.75 19.41 16.67
C VAL A 4 -0.92 17.91 16.48
N ILE A 5 -0.73 17.13 17.53
CA ILE A 5 -1.10 15.70 17.55
C ILE A 5 -2.48 15.61 18.22
N THR A 6 -3.43 14.95 17.59
CA THR A 6 -4.83 14.90 18.01
C THR A 6 -5.45 13.52 17.77
N THR A 7 -6.69 13.31 18.19
CA THR A 7 -7.47 12.12 17.84
C THR A 7 -8.28 12.34 16.56
N GLU A 8 -8.69 11.25 15.90
CA GLU A 8 -9.57 11.33 14.71
C GLU A 8 -10.86 12.11 14.99
N ALA A 9 -11.43 11.94 16.20
CA ALA A 9 -12.68 12.59 16.62
C ALA A 9 -12.57 14.12 16.83
N GLU A 10 -11.34 14.62 16.96
CA GLU A 10 -11.02 16.03 17.21
C GLU A 10 -10.42 16.71 15.98
N TYR A 11 -9.94 15.95 15.00
CA TYR A 11 -9.25 16.45 13.80
C TYR A 11 -9.99 17.60 13.12
N GLU A 12 -11.30 17.45 12.88
CA GLU A 12 -12.11 18.47 12.19
C GLU A 12 -12.41 19.72 13.04
N LYS A 13 -12.19 19.65 14.35
CA LYS A 13 -12.49 20.74 15.30
C LYS A 13 -11.28 21.63 15.58
N ILE A 14 -10.11 21.29 15.05
CA ILE A 14 -8.87 22.00 15.33
C ILE A 14 -8.65 23.12 14.31
N ASP A 15 -8.58 24.34 14.81
CA ASP A 15 -8.19 25.52 14.05
C ASP A 15 -6.65 25.63 13.99
N PHE A 16 -6.06 24.86 13.09
CA PHE A 16 -4.62 24.88 12.81
C PHE A 16 -4.33 24.56 11.34
N SER A 17 -3.11 24.85 10.89
CA SER A 17 -2.68 24.49 9.54
C SER A 17 -2.85 22.99 9.30
N ARG A 18 -3.72 22.58 8.36
CA ARG A 18 -4.10 21.18 8.14
C ARG A 18 -2.90 20.25 7.89
N HIS A 19 -1.88 20.74 7.19
CA HIS A 19 -0.62 20.01 6.94
C HIS A 19 0.26 19.84 8.20
N ARG A 20 -0.14 20.40 9.35
CA ARG A 20 0.52 20.32 10.65
C ARG A 20 -0.35 19.70 11.74
N ILE A 21 -1.52 19.17 11.39
CA ILE A 21 -2.36 18.40 12.29
C ILE A 21 -2.14 16.91 11.99
N LEU A 22 -1.76 16.15 13.00
CA LEU A 22 -1.50 14.72 12.94
C LEU A 22 -2.52 14.00 13.79
N VAL A 23 -3.21 13.01 13.21
CA VAL A 23 -3.95 12.05 14.03
C VAL A 23 -2.94 11.10 14.68
N ALA A 24 -3.03 10.96 16.00
CA ALA A 24 -2.21 10.09 16.80
C ALA A 24 -2.46 8.63 16.41
N GLU A 25 -1.39 7.87 16.28
CA GLU A 25 -1.43 6.41 16.23
C GLU A 25 -1.40 5.90 17.67
N PRO A 26 -2.55 5.45 18.25
CA PRO A 26 -2.64 5.15 19.68
C PRO A 26 -1.68 4.04 20.11
N ASP A 27 -1.46 3.09 19.20
CA ASP A 27 -0.59 1.94 19.40
C ASP A 27 0.90 2.28 19.16
N ASN A 28 1.21 3.45 18.61
CA ASN A 28 2.58 3.91 18.38
C ASN A 28 2.76 5.42 18.63
N PRO A 29 2.77 5.87 19.90
CA PRO A 29 2.92 7.29 20.23
C PRO A 29 4.26 7.88 19.76
N GLY A 30 5.34 7.11 19.79
CA GLY A 30 6.66 7.55 19.33
C GLY A 30 6.65 7.96 17.87
N PHE A 31 5.94 7.19 17.05
CA PHE A 31 5.74 7.50 15.64
C PHE A 31 5.04 8.85 15.40
N SER A 32 4.02 9.15 16.19
CA SER A 32 3.28 10.41 16.12
C SER A 32 4.17 11.61 16.51
N ILE A 33 5.06 11.41 17.48
CA ILE A 33 6.04 12.41 17.92
C ILE A 33 7.08 12.65 16.85
N ASP A 34 7.68 11.60 16.29
CA ASP A 34 8.70 11.71 15.24
C ASP A 34 8.16 12.46 14.02
N LYS A 35 6.90 12.17 13.65
CA LYS A 35 6.19 12.86 12.58
C LYS A 35 5.94 14.34 12.91
N ALA A 36 5.57 14.66 14.15
CA ALA A 36 5.41 16.05 14.59
C ALA A 36 6.74 16.81 14.58
N VAL A 37 7.80 16.19 15.08
CA VAL A 37 9.17 16.74 15.04
C VAL A 37 9.59 17.00 13.60
N PHE A 38 9.34 16.05 12.68
CA PHE A 38 9.62 16.19 11.26
C PHE A 38 8.93 17.41 10.63
N LEU A 39 7.64 17.62 10.92
CA LEU A 39 6.88 18.78 10.44
C LEU A 39 7.37 20.11 11.02
N ILE A 40 7.90 20.09 12.25
CA ILE A 40 8.44 21.27 12.94
C ILE A 40 9.86 21.60 12.47
N SER A 41 10.68 20.60 12.11
CA SER A 41 12.08 20.79 11.72
C SER A 41 12.26 21.69 10.50
N GLY A 42 11.21 21.95 9.71
CA GLY A 42 11.26 22.92 8.62
C GLY A 42 12.18 22.50 7.48
N ASP A 43 12.55 21.21 7.41
CA ASP A 43 13.23 20.66 6.25
C ASP A 43 12.29 20.82 5.05
N ASP A 44 12.67 21.61 4.05
CA ASP A 44 11.92 21.71 2.83
C ASP A 44 11.83 20.31 2.20
N ILE A 45 10.65 19.71 2.28
CA ILE A 45 10.38 18.42 1.66
C ILE A 45 10.32 18.71 0.16
N GLU A 46 11.39 18.41 -0.57
CA GLU A 46 11.37 18.50 -2.04
C GLU A 46 10.63 17.32 -2.63
N GLN A 47 10.79 16.14 -2.02
CA GLN A 47 10.29 14.88 -2.53
C GLN A 47 9.80 13.96 -1.42
N ILE A 48 8.70 13.28 -1.71
CA ILE A 48 8.11 12.23 -0.89
C ILE A 48 8.20 10.92 -1.68
N ILE A 49 8.66 9.87 -1.02
CA ILE A 49 8.74 8.53 -1.59
C ILE A 49 7.78 7.62 -0.83
N ILE A 50 6.91 6.93 -1.58
CA ILE A 50 6.04 5.89 -1.05
C ILE A 50 6.62 4.55 -1.45
N GLY A 51 7.19 3.79 -0.51
CA GLY A 51 7.59 2.40 -0.75
C GLY A 51 6.42 1.45 -0.49
N ILE A 52 6.21 0.47 -1.36
CA ILE A 52 5.14 -0.52 -1.26
C ILE A 52 5.71 -1.92 -1.48
N ASP A 53 5.56 -2.79 -0.49
CA ASP A 53 5.79 -4.24 -0.63
C ASP A 53 4.48 -4.93 -1.05
N PRO A 54 4.35 -5.41 -2.30
CA PRO A 54 3.09 -5.94 -2.80
C PRO A 54 2.75 -7.30 -2.21
N GLY A 55 1.50 -7.48 -1.81
CA GLY A 55 0.98 -8.72 -1.24
C GLY A 55 -0.53 -8.66 -1.01
N LYS A 56 -1.13 -9.68 -0.40
CA LYS A 56 -2.56 -9.64 -0.03
C LYS A 56 -2.85 -8.46 0.90
N TYR A 57 -1.92 -8.21 1.83
CA TYR A 57 -1.90 -7.04 2.69
C TYR A 57 -0.57 -6.30 2.45
N PRO A 58 -0.50 -5.35 1.51
CA PRO A 58 0.74 -4.65 1.24
C PRO A 58 1.24 -3.86 2.46
N GLY A 59 2.55 -3.97 2.73
CA GLY A 59 3.26 -3.01 3.57
C GLY A 59 3.50 -1.72 2.78
N MET A 60 3.33 -0.56 3.40
CA MET A 60 3.58 0.74 2.78
C MET A 60 4.35 1.65 3.72
N ALA A 61 5.32 2.40 3.21
CA ALA A 61 6.11 3.37 3.95
C ALA A 61 6.17 4.70 3.21
N LEU A 62 5.86 5.79 3.89
CA LEU A 62 6.01 7.16 3.42
C LEU A 62 7.32 7.73 3.97
N VAL A 63 8.23 8.13 3.09
CA VAL A 63 9.58 8.59 3.45
C VAL A 63 9.85 9.95 2.81
N ALA A 64 10.47 10.86 3.55
CA ALA A 64 10.98 12.12 3.03
C ALA A 64 12.26 12.50 3.76
N ASN A 65 13.25 13.06 3.05
CA ASN A 65 14.54 13.45 3.62
C ASN A 65 15.17 12.34 4.48
N ASN A 66 15.10 11.09 3.98
CA ASN A 66 15.58 9.87 4.66
C ASN A 66 14.94 9.57 6.02
N LYS A 67 13.81 10.21 6.35
CA LYS A 67 13.03 9.98 7.56
C LYS A 67 11.69 9.33 7.22
N ILE A 68 11.25 8.38 8.06
CA ILE A 68 9.95 7.70 7.92
C ILE A 68 8.86 8.62 8.50
N ILE A 69 7.85 8.93 7.69
CA ILE A 69 6.71 9.81 8.04
C ILE A 69 5.49 9.01 8.46
N SER A 70 5.19 7.91 7.77
CA SER A 70 4.08 6.97 8.09
C SER A 70 4.37 5.57 7.58
N VAL A 71 3.90 4.55 8.31
CA VAL A 71 3.89 3.16 7.84
C VAL A 71 2.47 2.61 7.91
N TYR A 72 2.13 1.70 7.00
CA TYR A 72 0.82 1.10 6.92
C TYR A 72 0.91 -0.36 6.51
N HIS A 73 -0.06 -1.15 6.98
CA HIS A 73 -0.32 -2.50 6.49
C HIS A 73 -1.81 -2.59 6.20
N VAL A 74 -2.18 -2.62 4.93
CA VAL A 74 -3.58 -2.47 4.49
C VAL A 74 -3.92 -3.54 3.47
N GLN A 75 -5.20 -3.72 3.14
CA GLN A 75 -5.56 -4.58 2.01
C GLN A 75 -5.12 -3.94 0.70
N ALA A 76 -4.83 -4.76 -0.31
CA ALA A 76 -4.39 -4.25 -1.62
C ALA A 76 -5.36 -3.23 -2.25
N GLY A 77 -6.66 -3.37 -2.02
CA GLY A 77 -7.68 -2.42 -2.49
C GLY A 77 -7.65 -1.05 -1.80
N ASP A 78 -7.09 -0.97 -0.60
CA ASP A 78 -7.04 0.25 0.21
C ASP A 78 -5.80 1.11 -0.05
N VAL A 79 -4.81 0.58 -0.77
CA VAL A 79 -3.57 1.30 -1.11
C VAL A 79 -3.88 2.59 -1.88
N CYS A 80 -4.65 2.52 -2.97
CA CYS A 80 -4.96 3.68 -3.80
C CYS A 80 -5.79 4.75 -3.06
N PRO A 81 -6.86 4.41 -2.32
CA PRO A 81 -7.54 5.35 -1.42
C PRO A 81 -6.60 6.05 -0.43
N LEU A 82 -5.67 5.31 0.18
CA LEU A 82 -4.71 5.86 1.13
C LEU A 82 -3.70 6.78 0.45
N VAL A 83 -3.17 6.39 -0.71
CA VAL A 83 -2.28 7.24 -1.52
C VAL A 83 -2.98 8.54 -1.95
N LYS A 84 -4.26 8.50 -2.32
CA LYS A 84 -5.04 9.73 -2.60
C LYS A 84 -5.09 10.67 -1.39
N LYS A 85 -5.30 10.15 -0.18
CA LYS A 85 -5.27 10.95 1.06
C LYS A 85 -3.88 11.57 1.30
N ILE A 86 -2.81 10.83 1.01
CA ILE A 86 -1.44 11.33 1.09
C ILE A 86 -1.22 12.45 0.05
N MET A 87 -1.64 12.27 -1.20
CA MET A 87 -1.56 13.30 -2.23
C MET A 87 -2.31 14.58 -1.84
N GLN A 88 -3.48 14.45 -1.20
CA GLN A 88 -4.24 15.61 -0.70
C GLN A 88 -3.55 16.31 0.46
N THR A 89 -2.86 15.56 1.33
CA THR A 89 -2.08 16.13 2.44
C THR A 89 -0.84 16.87 1.94
N TYR A 90 -0.23 16.40 0.85
CA TYR A 90 1.04 16.89 0.32
C TYR A 90 0.94 17.40 -1.13
N GLN A 91 -0.12 18.16 -1.46
CA GLN A 91 -0.48 18.57 -2.83
C GLN A 91 0.63 19.25 -3.64
N GLU A 92 1.55 19.95 -2.99
CA GLU A 92 2.62 20.70 -3.66
C GLU A 92 3.96 19.95 -3.69
N LYS A 93 3.99 18.69 -3.24
CA LYS A 93 5.22 17.90 -3.13
C LYS A 93 5.32 16.89 -4.27
N ASN A 94 6.54 16.69 -4.77
CA ASN A 94 6.81 15.65 -5.75
C ASN A 94 6.71 14.28 -5.09
N ILE A 95 5.71 13.47 -5.47
CA ILE A 95 5.49 12.13 -4.94
C ILE A 95 5.96 11.08 -5.95
N ILE A 96 6.87 10.20 -5.54
CA ILE A 96 7.26 9.01 -6.29
C ILE A 96 6.81 7.76 -5.54
N VAL A 97 6.19 6.83 -6.24
CA VAL A 97 5.85 5.52 -5.68
C VAL A 97 6.87 4.48 -6.14
N ARG A 98 7.44 3.75 -5.20
CA ARG A 98 8.35 2.63 -5.42
C ARG A 98 7.68 1.34 -5.00
N ILE A 99 7.68 0.33 -5.87
CA ILE A 99 7.00 -0.94 -5.63
C ILE A 99 8.00 -2.09 -5.79
N GLY A 100 8.00 -3.00 -4.82
CA GLY A 100 8.81 -4.22 -4.84
C GLY A 100 8.46 -5.17 -6.00
N ASN A 101 9.34 -6.13 -6.28
CA ASN A 101 9.19 -7.04 -7.42
C ASN A 101 8.39 -8.33 -7.08
N GLY A 102 7.85 -8.42 -5.86
CA GLY A 102 6.96 -9.48 -5.39
C GLY A 102 5.57 -9.49 -6.03
N ALA A 103 4.73 -10.43 -5.56
CA ALA A 103 3.30 -10.59 -5.84
C ALA A 103 2.81 -10.08 -7.21
N ARG A 104 3.33 -10.68 -8.30
CA ARG A 104 3.19 -10.23 -9.69
C ARG A 104 1.82 -9.67 -10.08
N LEU A 105 0.72 -10.38 -9.81
CA LEU A 105 -0.64 -9.91 -10.13
C LEU A 105 -1.04 -8.65 -9.38
N ILE A 106 -0.80 -8.62 -8.07
CA ILE A 106 -1.14 -7.48 -7.21
C ILE A 106 -0.27 -6.29 -7.57
N ARG A 107 1.03 -6.51 -7.74
CA ARG A 107 1.99 -5.50 -8.18
C ARG A 107 1.55 -4.83 -9.48
N SER A 108 1.24 -5.62 -10.51
CA SER A 108 0.83 -5.06 -11.81
C SER A 108 -0.44 -4.23 -11.73
N ARG A 109 -1.41 -4.61 -10.88
CA ARG A 109 -2.58 -3.76 -10.63
C ARG A 109 -2.23 -2.48 -9.91
N LEU A 110 -1.49 -2.56 -8.81
CA LEU A 110 -1.07 -1.38 -8.06
C LEU A 110 -0.32 -0.40 -8.97
N ILE A 111 0.60 -0.88 -9.82
CA ILE A 111 1.27 -0.05 -10.83
C ILE A 111 0.25 0.66 -11.72
N ASN A 112 -0.70 -0.07 -12.30
CA ASN A 112 -1.70 0.52 -13.19
C ASN A 112 -2.58 1.55 -12.48
N ASP A 113 -3.10 1.21 -11.30
CA ASP A 113 -3.99 2.06 -10.54
C ASP A 113 -3.28 3.36 -10.12
N LEU A 114 -2.01 3.27 -9.67
CA LEU A 114 -1.21 4.43 -9.28
C LEU A 114 -0.81 5.30 -10.48
N LEU A 115 -0.50 4.68 -11.64
CA LEU A 115 -0.29 5.42 -12.88
C LEU A 115 -1.57 6.15 -13.32
N ASP A 116 -2.75 5.55 -13.13
CA ASP A 116 -4.05 6.17 -13.41
C ASP A 116 -4.38 7.32 -12.44
N LEU A 117 -3.74 7.38 -11.27
CA LEU A 117 -3.74 8.57 -10.39
C LEU A 117 -2.78 9.68 -10.86
N GLY A 118 -2.04 9.46 -11.94
CA GLY A 118 -1.05 10.41 -12.46
C GLY A 118 0.29 10.40 -11.70
N LEU A 119 0.55 9.38 -10.88
CA LEU A 119 1.80 9.27 -10.13
C LEU A 119 2.92 8.66 -10.97
N ARG A 120 4.15 9.08 -10.69
CA ARG A 120 5.35 8.38 -11.16
C ARG A 120 5.54 7.11 -10.35
N VAL A 121 5.59 5.97 -11.03
CA VAL A 121 5.82 4.66 -10.41
C VAL A 121 7.17 4.08 -10.86
N GLU A 122 7.94 3.59 -9.89
CA GLU A 122 9.21 2.91 -10.07
C GLU A 122 9.10 1.48 -9.53
N MET A 123 9.60 0.51 -10.30
CA MET A 123 9.73 -0.86 -9.83
C MET A 123 11.14 -1.08 -9.28
N VAL A 124 11.22 -1.53 -8.04
CA VAL A 124 12.46 -1.83 -7.33
C VAL A 124 12.78 -3.30 -7.50
N ASP A 125 14.03 -3.60 -7.86
CA ASP A 125 14.51 -4.96 -7.95
C ASP A 125 15.11 -5.40 -6.61
N GLU A 126 14.37 -6.23 -5.88
CA GLU A 126 14.76 -6.74 -4.56
C GLU A 126 15.51 -8.07 -4.65
N THR A 127 15.77 -8.54 -5.88
CA THR A 127 16.45 -9.81 -6.14
C THR A 127 17.89 -9.72 -5.62
N GLY A 128 18.12 -10.27 -4.42
CA GLY A 128 19.44 -10.30 -3.79
C GLY A 128 19.56 -9.49 -2.49
N THR A 129 18.54 -8.75 -2.07
CA THR A 129 18.61 -7.88 -0.89
C THR A 129 17.70 -8.29 0.27
N SER A 130 16.94 -9.39 0.21
CA SER A 130 16.27 -9.88 1.42
C SER A 130 17.32 -10.26 2.48
N PRO A 131 17.47 -9.50 3.58
CA PRO A 131 18.12 -10.06 4.73
C PRO A 131 17.17 -11.17 5.19
N ARG A 132 17.68 -12.40 5.25
CA ARG A 132 16.94 -13.53 5.82
C ARG A 132 16.80 -13.27 7.32
N LEU A 133 15.99 -12.29 7.74
CA LEU A 133 15.47 -12.29 9.10
C LEU A 133 14.69 -13.59 9.21
N GLY A 134 15.15 -14.47 10.08
CA GLY A 134 14.65 -15.82 10.22
C GLY A 134 13.13 -15.82 10.29
N LYS A 135 12.50 -16.75 9.55
CA LYS A 135 11.10 -17.14 9.78
C LYS A 135 10.98 -17.58 11.23
N GLY A 136 10.69 -16.64 12.12
CA GLY A 136 10.70 -16.91 13.54
C GLY A 136 10.42 -15.65 14.32
N ILE A 137 9.20 -15.58 14.86
CA ILE A 137 8.82 -14.85 16.09
C ILE A 137 8.31 -13.41 15.90
N HIS A 138 8.55 -12.71 14.78
CA HIS A 138 7.95 -11.37 14.53
C HIS A 138 6.88 -11.45 13.43
N GLY A 139 5.72 -10.83 13.65
CA GLY A 139 4.54 -10.95 12.80
C GLY A 139 4.80 -10.55 11.34
N ARG A 140 4.17 -11.25 10.38
CA ARG A 140 4.30 -11.00 8.93
C ARG A 140 4.13 -9.52 8.58
N GLU A 141 3.19 -8.84 9.24
CA GLU A 141 2.94 -7.40 9.12
C GLU A 141 4.21 -6.55 9.32
N ILE A 142 4.97 -6.81 10.38
CA ILE A 142 6.22 -6.08 10.66
C ILE A 142 7.24 -6.30 9.55
N SER A 143 7.32 -7.53 9.01
CA SER A 143 8.21 -7.85 7.89
C SER A 143 7.83 -7.09 6.62
N ASP A 144 6.53 -7.04 6.28
CA ASP A 144 6.04 -6.35 5.09
C ASP A 144 6.29 -4.82 5.21
N ILE A 145 6.14 -4.24 6.41
CA ILE A 145 6.47 -2.84 6.68
C ILE A 145 7.97 -2.56 6.52
N ILE A 146 8.83 -3.42 7.06
CA ILE A 146 10.29 -3.29 6.90
C ILE A 146 10.69 -3.37 5.42
N ALA A 147 10.08 -4.28 4.66
CA ALA A 147 10.29 -4.37 3.22
C ALA A 147 9.89 -3.06 2.52
N ALA A 148 8.72 -2.51 2.84
CA ALA A 148 8.26 -1.23 2.29
C ALA A 148 9.22 -0.06 2.57
N ILE A 149 9.80 0.00 3.77
CA ILE A 149 10.83 1.00 4.12
C ILE A 149 12.08 0.81 3.23
N ASN A 150 12.53 -0.42 3.04
CA ASN A 150 13.68 -0.70 2.18
C ASN A 150 13.40 -0.33 0.73
N ILE A 151 12.23 -0.69 0.21
CA ILE A 151 11.76 -0.32 -1.14
C ILE A 151 11.74 1.20 -1.32
N ALA A 152 11.28 1.95 -0.31
CA ALA A 152 11.28 3.41 -0.35
C ALA A 152 12.71 3.97 -0.48
N ASN A 153 13.72 3.31 0.07
CA ASN A 153 15.11 3.80 0.07
C ASN A 153 15.95 3.35 -1.13
N ILE A 154 15.53 2.32 -1.87
CA ILE A 154 16.28 1.82 -3.03
C ILE A 154 15.72 2.47 -4.32
N PRO A 155 16.56 3.13 -5.15
CA PRO A 155 16.11 3.64 -6.45
C PRO A 155 15.55 2.53 -7.33
N GLY A 156 14.38 2.77 -7.93
CA GLY A 156 13.75 1.83 -8.86
C GLY A 156 13.88 2.28 -10.32
N LYS A 157 13.38 1.45 -11.24
CA LYS A 157 13.25 1.77 -12.66
C LYS A 157 11.83 2.25 -12.94
N MET A 158 11.67 3.37 -13.65
CA MET A 158 10.35 3.83 -14.08
C MET A 158 9.63 2.76 -14.90
N VAL A 159 8.34 2.58 -14.65
CA VAL A 159 7.49 1.60 -15.34
C VAL A 159 6.24 2.24 -15.92
N GLY A 160 5.77 1.70 -17.04
CA GLY A 160 4.45 1.99 -17.60
C GLY A 160 3.41 0.95 -17.20
N LYS A 161 2.21 1.04 -17.78
CA LYS A 161 1.13 0.09 -17.53
C LYS A 161 1.56 -1.35 -17.81
N GLN A 162 1.10 -2.26 -16.96
CA GLN A 162 1.40 -3.68 -16.96
C GLN A 162 0.16 -4.47 -17.35
N TYR A 163 0.25 -5.27 -18.42
CA TYR A 163 -0.81 -6.16 -18.86
C TYR A 163 -0.32 -7.60 -18.76
N ILE A 164 -0.76 -8.31 -17.72
CA ILE A 164 -0.32 -9.67 -17.46
C ILE A 164 -1.52 -10.61 -17.40
N GLU A 165 -1.36 -11.78 -18.02
CA GLU A 165 -2.33 -12.86 -17.89
C GLU A 165 -2.06 -13.68 -16.62
N PRO A 166 -3.11 -13.95 -15.81
CA PRO A 166 -3.02 -14.89 -14.71
C PRO A 166 -2.68 -16.30 -15.22
N SER A 167 -1.74 -16.95 -14.53
CA SER A 167 -1.42 -18.36 -14.73
C SER A 167 -2.58 -19.25 -14.24
N LEU A 168 -2.57 -20.52 -14.67
CA LEU A 168 -3.55 -21.50 -14.19
C LEU A 168 -3.49 -21.69 -12.67
N GLY A 169 -2.28 -21.60 -12.08
CA GLY A 169 -2.09 -21.69 -10.64
C GLY A 169 -2.71 -20.52 -9.90
N GLU A 170 -2.51 -19.29 -10.38
CA GLU A 170 -3.11 -18.09 -9.77
C GLU A 170 -4.64 -18.08 -9.89
N VAL A 171 -5.19 -18.53 -11.03
CA VAL A 171 -6.64 -18.71 -11.19
C VAL A 171 -7.18 -19.72 -10.18
N ARG A 172 -6.46 -20.84 -9.97
CA ARG A 172 -6.85 -21.86 -9.01
C ARG A 172 -6.85 -21.33 -7.57
N ILE A 173 -5.84 -20.55 -7.19
CA ILE A 173 -5.79 -19.90 -5.86
C ILE A 173 -7.03 -19.02 -5.64
N VAL A 174 -7.46 -18.28 -6.66
CA VAL A 174 -8.68 -17.45 -6.56
C VAL A 174 -9.94 -18.30 -6.40
N GLN A 175 -10.03 -19.44 -7.08
CA GLN A 175 -11.15 -20.38 -6.89
C GLN A 175 -11.15 -20.99 -5.48
N GLU A 176 -9.98 -21.31 -4.93
CA GLU A 176 -9.82 -21.80 -3.56
C GLU A 176 -10.25 -20.72 -2.56
N HIS A 177 -9.83 -19.47 -2.74
CA HIS A 177 -10.29 -18.34 -1.90
C HIS A 177 -11.80 -18.10 -2.00
N SER A 178 -12.42 -18.23 -3.17
CA SER A 178 -13.89 -18.15 -3.30
C SER A 178 -14.57 -19.21 -2.43
N ARG A 179 -14.02 -20.43 -2.43
CA ARG A 179 -14.55 -21.53 -1.63
C ARG A 179 -14.37 -21.25 -0.14
N GLU A 180 -13.21 -20.75 0.29
CA GLU A 180 -12.97 -20.36 1.68
C GLU A 180 -13.90 -19.24 2.13
N HIS A 181 -14.01 -18.16 1.34
CA HIS A 181 -14.84 -16.99 1.63
C HIS A 181 -16.32 -17.36 1.79
N SER A 182 -16.80 -18.33 1.01
CA SER A 182 -18.16 -18.85 1.08
C SER A 182 -18.35 -20.00 2.09
N ASN A 183 -17.39 -20.23 3.00
CA ASN A 183 -17.39 -21.33 3.97
C ASN A 183 -17.62 -22.71 3.32
N GLY A 184 -17.00 -22.93 2.16
CA GLY A 184 -17.03 -24.18 1.40
C GLY A 184 -18.11 -24.28 0.32
N ARG A 185 -19.00 -23.28 0.20
CA ARG A 185 -20.25 -23.41 -0.57
C ARG A 185 -20.13 -23.06 -2.05
N VAL A 186 -19.27 -22.12 -2.41
CA VAL A 186 -19.22 -21.54 -3.75
C VAL A 186 -17.79 -21.57 -4.29
N THR A 187 -17.60 -22.21 -5.44
CA THR A 187 -16.35 -22.14 -6.20
C THR A 187 -16.64 -21.47 -7.53
N ILE A 188 -16.24 -20.21 -7.68
CA ILE A 188 -16.48 -19.48 -8.93
C ILE A 188 -15.81 -20.17 -10.14
N PRO A 189 -16.43 -20.11 -11.33
CA PRO A 189 -15.88 -20.70 -12.54
C PRO A 189 -14.61 -19.98 -13.00
N ARG A 190 -13.74 -20.68 -13.74
CA ARG A 190 -12.44 -20.17 -14.21
C ARG A 190 -12.51 -18.80 -14.91
N PRO A 191 -13.51 -18.50 -15.77
CA PRO A 191 -13.62 -17.17 -16.37
C PRO A 191 -13.78 -16.07 -15.32
N LEU A 192 -14.64 -16.26 -14.30
CA LEU A 192 -14.81 -15.30 -13.21
C LEU A 192 -13.55 -15.20 -12.35
N ALA A 193 -12.93 -16.33 -12.00
CA ALA A 193 -11.66 -16.34 -11.27
C ALA A 193 -10.54 -15.62 -12.03
N ARG A 194 -10.50 -15.70 -13.37
CA ARG A 194 -9.58 -14.90 -14.19
C ARG A 194 -9.85 -13.41 -14.08
N LYS A 195 -11.12 -12.98 -14.14
CA LYS A 195 -11.47 -11.56 -13.97
C LYS A 195 -11.08 -11.04 -12.59
N VAL A 196 -11.35 -11.82 -11.54
CA VAL A 196 -10.90 -11.51 -10.17
C VAL A 196 -9.37 -11.48 -10.08
N ALA A 197 -8.67 -12.41 -10.73
CA ALA A 197 -7.20 -12.45 -10.78
C ALA A 197 -6.58 -11.33 -11.64
N LYS A 198 -7.34 -10.71 -12.53
CA LYS A 198 -6.96 -9.47 -13.24
C LYS A 198 -7.37 -8.20 -12.50
N GLY A 199 -8.32 -8.29 -11.56
CA GLY A 199 -8.83 -7.17 -10.78
C GLY A 199 -9.93 -6.39 -11.48
N GLU A 200 -10.54 -7.01 -12.49
CA GLU A 200 -11.66 -6.46 -13.23
C GLU A 200 -12.95 -6.48 -12.40
N ILE A 201 -13.04 -7.41 -11.44
CA ILE A 201 -14.14 -7.56 -10.48
C ILE A 201 -13.57 -7.99 -9.13
N THR A 202 -14.30 -7.70 -8.04
CA THR A 202 -13.95 -8.19 -6.70
C THR A 202 -14.32 -9.66 -6.53
N LEU A 203 -13.80 -10.29 -5.46
CA LEU A 203 -14.17 -11.67 -5.14
C LEU A 203 -15.66 -11.78 -4.81
N ASP A 204 -16.21 -10.81 -4.08
CA ASP A 204 -17.61 -10.77 -3.66
C ASP A 204 -18.53 -10.61 -4.87
N GLU A 205 -18.21 -9.67 -5.78
CA GLU A 205 -18.95 -9.50 -7.05
C GLU A 205 -18.93 -10.77 -7.92
N ALA A 206 -17.83 -11.51 -7.91
CA ALA A 206 -17.73 -12.76 -8.65
C ALA A 206 -18.57 -13.88 -8.03
N ILE A 207 -18.62 -13.95 -6.69
CA ILE A 207 -19.46 -14.90 -5.97
C ILE A 207 -20.93 -14.57 -6.24
N GLU A 208 -21.33 -13.31 -6.07
CA GLU A 208 -22.70 -12.84 -6.29
C GLU A 208 -23.18 -13.17 -7.70
N LYS A 209 -22.40 -12.82 -8.73
CA LYS A 209 -22.70 -13.16 -10.13
C LYS A 209 -22.89 -14.65 -10.36
N HIS A 210 -22.09 -15.49 -9.68
CA HIS A 210 -22.20 -16.93 -9.86
C HIS A 210 -23.41 -17.55 -9.12
N THR A 211 -23.80 -16.99 -7.98
CA THR A 211 -24.92 -17.50 -7.16
C THR A 211 -26.29 -17.00 -7.61
N CYS A 212 -26.35 -15.93 -8.41
CA CYS A 212 -27.58 -15.38 -8.98
C CYS A 212 -27.92 -15.93 -10.38
N ASP A 213 -27.02 -16.72 -10.99
CA ASP A 213 -27.24 -17.50 -12.22
C ASP A 213 -27.77 -18.91 -11.89
#